data_AF-A0A6J1AHX5-F1
#
_entry.id   AF-A0A6J1AHX5-F1
#
_cell.length_a   1.000
_cell.length_b   1.000
_cell.length_c   1.000
_cell.angle_alpha   90.00
_cell.angle_beta   90.00
_cell.angle_gamma   90.00
#
_symmetry.space_group_name_H-M   'P 1'
#
loop_
_entity.id
_entity.type
_entity.pdbx_description
1 polymer ?
#
loop_
_entity_poly.entity_id
_entity_poly.type
_entity_poly.pdbx_seq_one_letter_code
_entity_poly.pdbx_strand_id
1 'polypeptide(L)' 'MADEDPVDQKKYLEEACKPKCVKPLLAYQECVKRIQGDESGHKHCTGQYFDYWSCVDKCVAPKLFTELK' A
#
# COMPACT_ATOMS: atom_id res chain seq x y z
N MET A 1 -20.74 -27.85 -4.56
CA MET A 1 -19.50 -27.65 -3.79
C MET A 1 -19.24 -26.16 -3.79
N ALA A 2 -18.87 -25.59 -2.65
CA ALA A 2 -18.99 -24.16 -2.35
C ALA A 2 -18.36 -23.25 -3.42
N ASP A 3 -19.14 -22.24 -3.80
CA ASP A 3 -18.79 -21.05 -4.55
C ASP A 3 -17.74 -20.28 -3.72
N GLU A 4 -16.44 -20.56 -3.91
CA GLU A 4 -15.38 -19.73 -3.32
C GLU A 4 -15.31 -18.43 -4.12
N ASP A 5 -15.52 -17.29 -3.43
CA ASP A 5 -15.33 -15.97 -4.02
C ASP A 5 -13.95 -15.87 -4.68
N PRO A 6 -13.84 -15.31 -5.89
CA PRO A 6 -12.57 -15.15 -6.56
C PRO A 6 -11.64 -14.25 -5.73
N VAL A 7 -10.43 -14.76 -5.44
CA VAL A 7 -9.41 -14.02 -4.68
C VAL A 7 -8.75 -12.98 -5.60
N ASP A 8 -8.82 -11.71 -5.22
CA ASP A 8 -8.05 -10.65 -5.89
C ASP A 8 -6.54 -10.85 -5.66
N GLN A 9 -5.86 -11.34 -6.68
CA GLN A 9 -4.42 -11.64 -6.64
C GLN A 9 -3.58 -10.38 -6.40
N LYS A 10 -4.04 -9.20 -6.85
CA LYS A 10 -3.34 -7.94 -6.58
C LYS A 10 -3.32 -7.65 -5.09
N LYS A 11 -4.49 -7.67 -4.45
CA LYS A 11 -4.62 -7.44 -3.00
C LYS A 11 -3.79 -8.43 -2.19
N TYR A 12 -3.83 -9.71 -2.55
CA TYR A 12 -3.02 -10.73 -1.89
C TYR A 12 -1.51 -10.44 -1.98
N LEU A 13 -1.03 -10.10 -3.19
CA LEU A 13 0.39 -9.78 -3.42
C LEU A 13 0.82 -8.48 -2.74
N GLU A 14 -0.06 -7.47 -2.68
CA GLU A 14 0.17 -6.23 -1.93
C GLU A 14 0.40 -6.52 -0.45
N GLU A 15 -0.46 -7.30 0.22
CA GLU A 15 -0.28 -7.70 1.63
C GLU A 15 1.05 -8.42 1.85
N ALA A 16 1.43 -9.32 0.94
CA ALA A 16 2.72 -10.02 0.99
C ALA A 16 3.93 -9.09 0.78
N CYS A 17 3.74 -7.95 0.11
CA CYS A 17 4.78 -6.94 -0.15
C CYS A 17 4.88 -5.84 0.91
N LYS A 18 3.81 -5.56 1.69
CA LYS A 18 3.83 -4.58 2.79
C LYS A 18 5.00 -4.75 3.78
N PRO A 19 5.32 -5.95 4.30
CA PRO A 19 6.43 -6.12 5.25
C PRO A 19 7.82 -5.88 4.63
N LYS A 20 7.93 -5.72 3.31
CA LYS A 20 9.18 -5.35 2.63
C LYS A 20 9.34 -3.84 2.47
N CYS A 21 8.27 -3.08 2.69
CA CYS A 21 8.18 -1.63 2.52
C CYS A 21 7.95 -0.90 3.86
N VAL A 22 8.49 -1.43 4.96
CA VAL A 22 8.26 -0.90 6.32
C VAL A 22 8.81 0.52 6.49
N LYS A 23 9.98 0.82 5.91
CA LYS A 23 10.59 2.16 6.04
C LYS A 23 9.67 3.29 5.52
N PRO A 24 9.18 3.27 4.27
CA PRO A 24 8.25 4.29 3.80
C PRO A 24 6.89 4.22 4.51
N LEU A 25 6.44 3.05 4.95
CA LEU A 25 5.22 2.92 5.77
C LEU A 25 5.33 3.69 7.09
N LEU A 26 6.45 3.56 7.80
CA LEU A 26 6.70 4.29 9.05
C LEU A 26 6.72 5.80 8.81
N ALA A 27 7.40 6.27 7.75
CA ALA A 27 7.41 7.69 7.40
C ALA A 27 6.01 8.24 7.09
N TYR A 28 5.18 7.44 6.40
CA TYR A 28 3.77 7.78 6.17
C TYR A 28 2.99 7.86 7.49
N GLN A 29 3.14 6.89 8.40
CA GLN A 29 2.48 6.90 9.70
C GLN A 29 2.89 8.09 10.57
N GLU A 30 4.17 8.47 10.57
CA GLU A 30 4.66 9.67 11.24
C GLU A 30 4.03 10.94 10.67
N CYS A 31 3.91 11.03 9.34
CA CYS A 31 3.21 12.14 8.70
C CYS A 31 1.73 12.18 9.10
N VAL A 32 1.03 11.04 9.11
CA VAL A 32 -0.39 10.96 9.53
C VAL A 32 -0.57 11.46 10.95
N LYS A 33 0.30 11.05 11.89
CA LYS A 33 0.28 11.55 13.28
C LYS A 33 0.51 13.06 13.35
N ARG A 34 1.41 13.60 12.52
CA ARG A 34 1.70 15.05 12.46
C ARG A 34 0.47 15.86 12.01
N ILE A 35 -0.36 15.32 11.13
CA ILE A 35 -1.52 16.04 10.57
C ILE A 35 -2.84 15.71 11.28
N GLN A 36 -2.85 14.78 12.24
CA GLN A 36 -4.08 14.27 12.88
C GLN A 36 -4.95 15.36 13.54
N GLY A 37 -4.36 16.47 13.99
CA GLY A 37 -5.07 17.61 14.59
C GLY A 37 -5.17 18.83 13.67
N ASP A 38 -4.91 18.67 12.36
CA ASP A 38 -4.99 19.80 11.43
C ASP A 38 -6.41 20.01 10.90
N GLU A 39 -7.05 21.10 11.32
CA GLU A 39 -8.39 21.48 10.85
C GLU A 39 -8.35 22.38 9.60
N SER A 40 -7.16 22.86 9.20
CA SER A 40 -7.00 23.76 8.06
C SER A 40 -7.26 23.12 6.71
N GLY A 41 -7.18 21.78 6.62
CA GLY A 41 -7.28 21.02 5.37
C GLY A 41 -6.08 21.18 4.43
N HIS A 42 -5.06 21.97 4.80
CA HIS A 42 -3.89 22.22 3.96
C HIS A 42 -2.76 21.20 4.16
N LYS A 43 -2.63 20.56 5.33
CA LYS A 43 -1.59 19.57 5.56
C LYS A 43 -2.02 18.20 5.00
N HIS A 44 -1.15 17.58 4.22
CA HIS A 44 -1.38 16.25 3.65
C HIS A 44 -0.09 15.42 3.59
N CYS A 45 -0.24 14.11 3.42
CA CYS A 45 0.85 13.13 3.43
C CYS A 45 1.00 12.40 2.08
N THR A 46 0.54 13.02 0.99
CA THR A 46 0.51 12.43 -0.36
C THR A 46 1.89 12.00 -0.85
N GLY A 47 2.95 12.74 -0.53
CA GLY A 47 4.33 12.34 -0.88
C GLY A 47 4.74 11.02 -0.23
N GLN A 48 4.58 10.91 1.09
CA GLN A 48 4.91 9.68 1.83
C GLN A 48 4.01 8.51 1.41
N TYR A 49 2.74 8.80 1.09
CA TYR A 49 1.82 7.82 0.53
C TYR A 49 2.33 7.29 -0.82
N PHE A 50 2.76 8.17 -1.74
CA PHE A 50 3.33 7.76 -3.03
C PHE A 50 4.64 6.99 -2.87
N ASP A 51 5.51 7.36 -1.92
CA ASP A 51 6.74 6.61 -1.66
C ASP A 51 6.44 5.19 -1.16
N TYR A 52 5.48 5.04 -0.25
CA TYR A 52 5.04 3.74 0.26
C TYR A 52 4.45 2.87 -0.84
N TRP A 53 3.48 3.40 -1.59
CA TRP A 53 2.84 2.65 -2.67
C TRP A 53 3.80 2.35 -3.82
N SER A 54 4.71 3.26 -4.18
CA SER A 54 5.74 2.99 -5.18
C SER A 54 6.61 1.78 -4.78
N CYS A 55 6.94 1.63 -3.50
CA CYS A 55 7.67 0.46 -3.01
C CYS A 55 6.83 -0.83 -3.15
N VAL A 56 5.57 -0.80 -2.73
CA VAL A 56 4.66 -1.95 -2.82
C VAL A 56 4.44 -2.36 -4.27
N ASP A 57 4.14 -1.40 -5.14
CA ASP A 57 3.91 -1.61 -6.58
C ASP A 57 5.14 -2.21 -7.26
N LYS A 58 6.35 -1.70 -6.95
CA LYS A 58 7.62 -2.29 -7.44
C LYS A 58 7.79 -3.75 -7.01
N CYS A 59 7.34 -4.11 -5.81
CA CYS A 59 7.40 -5.48 -5.32
C CYS A 59 6.35 -6.42 -5.96
N VAL A 60 5.17 -5.88 -6.28
CA VAL A 60 4.04 -6.63 -6.87
C VAL A 60 4.19 -6.80 -8.38
N ALA A 61 4.74 -5.80 -9.07
CA ALA A 61 4.84 -5.75 -10.54
C ALA A 61 5.35 -7.04 -11.22
N PRO A 62 6.44 -7.70 -10.77
CA PRO A 62 6.92 -8.92 -11.44
C PRO A 62 6.06 -10.17 -11.20
N LYS A 63 5.08 -10.12 -10.27
CA LYS A 63 4.27 -11.27 -9.86
C LYS A 63 2.82 -11.18 -10.29
N LEU A 64 2.28 -9.97 -10.42
CA LEU A 64 0.85 -9.81 -10.65
C LEU A 64 0.42 -10.42 -11.98
N PHE A 65 1.13 -10.10 -13.07
CA PHE A 65 0.78 -10.61 -14.40
C PHE A 65 1.06 -12.11 -14.60
N THR A 66 1.79 -12.76 -13.69
CA THR A 66 1.95 -14.24 -13.74
C THR A 66 0.73 -14.95 -13.17
N GLU A 67 -0.05 -14.29 -12.31
CA GLU A 67 -1.24 -14.83 -11.67
C GLU A 67 -2.55 -14.49 -12.42
N LEU A 68 -2.48 -13.57 -13.39
CA LEU A 68 -3.62 -13.14 -14.22
C LEU A 68 -3.65 -13.97 -15.52
N LYS A 69 -4.85 -14.40 -15.92
CA LYS A 69 -5.12 -15.15 -17.17
C LYS A 69 -5.83 -14.27 -18.19
#